data_AF-A0A7Y5CSL1-F1
#
_entry.id   AF-A0A7Y5CSL1-F1
#
_cell.length_a   1.000
_cell.length_b   1.000
_cell.length_c   1.000
_cell.angle_alpha   90.00
_cell.angle_beta   90.00
_cell.angle_gamma   90.00
#
_symmetry.space_group_name_H-M   'P 1'
#
loop_
_entity.id
_entity.type
_entity.pdbx_description
1 polymer ?
#
loop_
_entity_poly.entity_id
_entity_poly.type
_entity_poly.pdbx_seq_one_letter_code
_entity_poly.pdbx_strand_id
1 'polypeptide(L)'
;MRLSFKIMGLVFLGMLVPLVIDGYLSVQREVALFTEDMRHDALLLGRAMKQLVIEAWQHGGESRALELIKEVNQDEPQLQIRWVWLAARPGDAFAPRVPPARL
;
A
#
# COMPACT_ATOMS: atom_id res chain seq x y z
N MET A 1 -5.77 13.76 -53.54
CA MET A 1 -5.65 12.71 -52.49
C MET A 1 -4.99 13.20 -51.19
N ARG A 2 -3.99 14.10 -51.20
CA ARG A 2 -3.35 14.61 -49.95
C ARG A 2 -4.28 15.34 -48.97
N LEU A 3 -5.35 15.98 -49.46
CA LEU A 3 -6.30 16.70 -48.61
C LEU A 3 -7.22 15.74 -47.84
N SER A 4 -7.64 14.64 -48.47
CA SER A 4 -8.47 13.61 -47.84
C SER A 4 -7.75 12.95 -46.67
N PHE A 5 -6.46 12.64 -46.80
CA PHE A 5 -5.65 12.10 -45.69
C PHE A 5 -5.49 13.10 -44.54
N LYS A 6 -5.37 14.40 -44.82
CA LYS A 6 -5.30 15.45 -43.78
C LYS A 6 -6.59 15.54 -42.97
N ILE A 7 -7.74 15.51 -43.65
CA ILE A 7 -9.06 15.58 -42.99
C ILE A 7 -9.33 14.30 -42.21
N MET A 8 -9.03 13.14 -42.79
CA MET A 8 -9.15 11.85 -42.10
C MET A 8 -8.29 11.82 -40.84
N GLY A 9 -7.02 12.25 -40.93
CA GLY A 9 -6.12 12.34 -39.79
C GLY A 9 -6.64 13.29 -38.70
N LEU A 10 -7.22 14.43 -39.09
CA LEU A 10 -7.81 15.38 -38.14
C LEU A 10 -8.99 14.77 -37.37
N VAL A 11 -9.88 14.05 -38.07
CA VAL A 11 -11.04 13.38 -37.44
C VAL A 11 -10.57 12.26 -36.51
N PHE A 12 -9.62 11.44 -36.96
CA PHE A 12 -9.02 10.39 -36.12
C PHE A 12 -8.36 10.98 -34.87
N LEU A 13 -7.61 12.08 -35.03
CA LEU A 13 -7.00 12.77 -33.90
C LEU A 13 -8.07 13.31 -32.94
N GLY A 14 -9.15 13.88 -33.47
CA GLY A 14 -10.29 14.35 -32.68
C GLY A 14 -10.99 13.25 -31.88
N MET A 15 -10.94 11.99 -32.34
CA MET A 15 -11.46 10.84 -31.59
C MET A 15 -10.43 10.27 -30.60
N LEU A 16 -9.15 10.23 -30.97
CA LEU A 16 -8.09 9.65 -30.14
C LEU A 16 -7.74 10.55 -28.95
N VAL A 17 -7.66 11.86 -29.15
CA VAL A 17 -7.29 12.82 -28.10
C VAL A 17 -8.20 12.73 -26.87
N PRO A 18 -9.55 12.79 -26.97
CA PRO A 18 -10.40 12.68 -25.80
C PRO A 18 -10.29 11.31 -25.13
N LEU A 19 -10.10 10.23 -25.89
CA LEU A 19 -9.92 8.88 -25.33
C LEU A 19 -8.64 8.77 -24.49
N VAL A 20 -7.55 9.36 -24.96
CA VAL A 20 -6.28 9.41 -24.22
C VAL A 20 -6.40 10.27 -22.97
N ILE A 21 -7.05 11.43 -23.06
CA ILE A 21 -7.28 12.31 -21.92
C ILE A 21 -8.13 11.62 -20.85
N ASP A 22 -9.22 10.97 -21.26
CA ASP A 22 -10.11 10.24 -20.36
C ASP A 22 -9.37 9.09 -19.67
N GLY A 23 -8.64 8.28 -20.43
CA GLY A 23 -7.80 7.21 -19.86
C GLY A 23 -6.76 7.72 -18.86
N TYR A 24 -6.08 8.83 -19.18
CA TYR A 24 -5.08 9.42 -18.28
C TYR A 24 -5.71 9.96 -16.98
N LEU A 25 -6.82 10.69 -17.08
CA LEU A 25 -7.53 11.21 -15.92
C LEU A 25 -8.16 10.10 -15.07
N SER A 26 -8.66 9.04 -15.71
CA SER A 26 -9.23 7.88 -15.03
C SER A 26 -8.17 7.20 -14.17
N VAL A 27 -7.02 6.85 -14.76
CA VAL A 27 -5.90 6.22 -14.02
C VAL A 27 -5.43 7.09 -12.86
N GLN A 28 -5.30 8.40 -13.08
CA GLN A 28 -4.86 9.30 -12.00
C GLN A 28 -5.86 9.35 -10.84
N ARG A 29 -7.16 9.36 -11.13
CA ARG A 29 -8.22 9.32 -10.10
C ARG A 29 -8.24 7.99 -9.37
N GLU A 30 -8.10 6.89 -10.10
CA GLU A 30 -8.10 5.54 -9.53
C GLU A 30 -6.94 5.36 -8.56
N VAL A 31 -5.73 5.77 -8.96
CA VAL A 31 -4.54 5.69 -8.08
C VAL A 31 -4.73 6.52 -6.80
N ALA A 32 -5.34 7.70 -6.90
CA ALA A 32 -5.61 8.54 -5.74
C ALA A 32 -6.62 7.88 -4.77
N LEU A 33 -7.70 7.29 -5.31
CA LEU A 33 -8.70 6.57 -4.51
C LEU A 33 -8.10 5.32 -3.87
N PHE A 34 -7.35 4.52 -4.63
CA PHE A 34 -6.67 3.32 -4.11
C PHE A 34 -5.71 3.66 -2.97
N THR A 35 -4.96 4.75 -3.06
CA THR A 35 -3.99 5.11 -2.01
C THR A 35 -4.68 5.44 -0.69
N GLU A 36 -5.80 6.17 -0.74
CA GLU A 36 -6.55 6.52 0.46
C GLU A 36 -7.22 5.29 1.07
N ASP A 37 -7.81 4.43 0.24
CA ASP A 37 -8.46 3.19 0.66
C ASP A 37 -7.46 2.21 1.29
N MET A 38 -6.29 2.02 0.66
CA MET A 38 -5.20 1.18 1.18
C MET A 38 -4.73 1.62 2.57
N ARG A 39 -4.71 2.94 2.85
CA ARG A 39 -4.33 3.44 4.17
C ARG A 39 -5.39 3.11 5.22
N HIS A 40 -6.66 3.26 4.86
CA HIS A 40 -7.77 2.93 5.75
C HIS A 40 -7.77 1.42 6.09
N ASP A 41 -7.62 0.58 5.08
CA ASP A 41 -7.60 -0.87 5.22
C ASP A 41 -6.40 -1.35 6.04
N ALA A 42 -5.21 -0.78 5.79
CA ALA A 42 -4.02 -1.11 6.58
C ALA A 42 -4.21 -0.78 8.07
N LEU A 43 -4.89 0.33 8.39
CA LEU A 43 -5.21 0.69 9.77
C LEU A 43 -6.27 -0.21 10.38
N LEU A 44 -7.30 -0.59 9.62
CA LEU A 44 -8.35 -1.50 10.07
C LEU A 44 -7.77 -2.89 10.37
N LEU A 45 -7.02 -3.46 9.44
CA LEU A 45 -6.32 -4.73 9.60
C LEU A 45 -5.31 -4.67 10.75
N GLY A 46 -4.53 -3.59 10.87
CA GLY A 46 -3.60 -3.39 11.97
C GLY A 46 -4.27 -3.40 13.34
N ARG A 47 -5.48 -2.82 13.47
CA ARG A 47 -6.26 -2.86 14.71
C ARG A 47 -6.77 -4.26 15.04
N ALA A 48 -7.24 -5.01 14.04
CA ALA A 48 -7.65 -6.40 14.23
C ALA A 48 -6.46 -7.27 14.66
N MET A 49 -5.33 -7.15 13.95
CA MET A 49 -4.10 -7.89 14.22
C MET A 49 -3.51 -7.58 15.60
N LYS A 50 -3.62 -6.33 16.07
CA LYS A 50 -3.16 -5.94 17.41
C LYS A 50 -3.73 -6.85 18.48
N GLN A 51 -5.02 -7.16 18.42
CA GLN A 51 -5.68 -7.97 19.43
C GLN A 51 -5.16 -9.41 19.41
N LEU A 52 -5.01 -10.00 18.22
CA LEU A 52 -4.45 -11.35 18.04
C LEU A 52 -3.02 -11.46 18.56
N VAL A 53 -2.17 -10.46 18.27
CA VAL A 53 -0.78 -10.44 18.74
C VAL A 53 -0.71 -10.30 20.26
N ILE A 54 -1.57 -9.49 20.88
CA ILE A 54 -1.66 -9.36 22.34
C ILE A 54 -2.06 -10.69 22.97
N GLU A 55 -3.07 -11.36 22.42
CA GLU A 55 -3.52 -12.66 22.93
C GLU A 55 -2.43 -13.72 22.79
N ALA A 56 -1.76 -13.77 21.65
CA ALA A 56 -0.62 -14.67 21.43
C ALA A 56 0.53 -14.39 22.40
N TRP A 57 0.81 -13.12 22.71
CA TRP A 57 1.81 -12.74 23.68
C TRP A 57 1.44 -13.17 25.10
N GLN A 58 0.19 -12.94 25.51
CA GLN A 58 -0.27 -13.27 26.85
C GLN A 58 -0.27 -14.78 27.13
N HIS A 59 -0.64 -15.59 26.14
CA HIS A 59 -0.78 -17.05 26.32
C HIS A 59 0.46 -17.83 25.89
N GLY A 60 1.21 -17.35 24.90
CA GLY A 60 2.36 -18.04 24.30
C GLY A 60 3.69 -17.31 24.43
N GLY A 61 3.71 -16.14 25.09
CA GLY A 61 4.89 -15.32 25.25
C GLY A 61 5.37 -14.63 23.97
N GLU A 62 6.53 -13.98 24.08
CA GLU A 62 7.14 -13.19 23.00
C GLU A 62 7.36 -14.01 21.71
N SER A 63 7.92 -15.21 21.84
CA SER A 63 8.28 -16.03 20.68
C SER A 63 7.05 -16.41 19.85
N ARG A 64 5.92 -16.74 20.48
CA ARG A 64 4.69 -17.09 19.77
C ARG A 64 4.06 -15.87 19.09
N ALA A 65 4.11 -14.70 19.72
CA ALA A 65 3.63 -13.46 19.13
C ALA A 65 4.46 -13.06 17.88
N LEU A 66 5.79 -13.19 17.95
CA LEU A 66 6.67 -12.92 16.81
C LEU A 66 6.51 -13.95 15.69
N GLU A 67 6.28 -15.22 16.04
CA GLU A 67 6.00 -16.28 15.06
C GLU A 67 4.69 -16.01 14.31
N LEU A 68 3.63 -15.61 15.02
CA LEU A 68 2.36 -15.23 14.40
C LEU A 68 2.54 -14.08 13.39
N ILE A 69 3.31 -13.05 13.75
CA ILE A 69 3.62 -11.94 12.82
C ILE A 69 4.38 -12.46 11.59
N LYS A 70 5.32 -13.39 11.78
CA LYS A 70 6.07 -13.99 10.68
C LYS A 70 5.17 -14.82 9.76
N GLU A 71 4.28 -15.63 10.30
CA GLU A 71 3.32 -16.47 9.56
C GLU A 71 2.42 -15.59 8.68
N VAL A 72 1.82 -14.54 9.26
CA VAL A 72 0.98 -13.60 8.49
C VAL A 72 1.75 -12.92 7.37
N ASN A 73 3.00 -12.52 7.60
CA ASN A 73 3.84 -11.91 6.56
C ASN A 73 4.24 -12.89 5.45
N GLN A 74 4.21 -14.20 5.70
CA GLN A 74 4.50 -15.23 4.71
C GLN A 74 3.25 -15.57 3.89
N ASP A 75 2.10 -15.67 4.55
CA ASP A 75 0.84 -16.04 3.92
C ASP A 75 0.22 -14.89 3.11
N GLU A 76 0.43 -13.64 3.54
CA GLU A 76 -0.11 -12.45 2.87
C GLU A 76 1.00 -11.46 2.45
N PRO A 77 1.63 -11.65 1.28
CA PRO A 77 2.77 -10.82 0.83
C PRO A 77 2.43 -9.34 0.63
N GLN A 78 1.14 -9.03 0.43
CA GLN A 78 0.64 -7.67 0.24
C GLN A 78 0.59 -6.88 1.56
N LEU A 79 0.63 -7.57 2.71
CA LEU A 79 0.59 -6.98 4.04
C LEU A 79 1.91 -7.25 4.77
N GLN A 80 2.64 -6.19 5.13
CA GLN A 80 3.83 -6.32 5.97
C GLN A 80 3.60 -5.76 7.36
N ILE A 81 3.54 -6.66 8.34
CA ILE A 81 3.45 -6.33 9.76
C ILE A 81 4.83 -6.45 10.37
N ARG A 82 5.24 -5.44 11.13
CA ARG A 82 6.53 -5.45 11.82
C ARG A 82 6.37 -5.09 13.27
N TRP A 83 6.91 -5.94 14.14
CA TRP A 83 7.07 -5.60 15.54
C TRP A 83 8.16 -4.53 15.71
N VAL A 84 7.91 -3.52 16.55
CA VAL A 84 8.86 -2.43 16.78
C VAL A 84 9.00 -2.18 18.27
N TRP A 85 10.24 -2.25 18.74
CA TRP A 85 10.59 -1.83 20.09
C TRP A 85 10.94 -0.36 20.07
N LEU A 86 10.13 0.48 20.73
CA LEU A 86 10.34 1.93 20.77
C LEU A 86 11.67 2.32 21.44
N ALA A 87 12.19 1.48 22.33
CA ALA A 87 13.45 1.67 23.03
C ALA A 87 14.65 0.90 22.41
N ALA A 88 14.47 0.27 21.25
CA ALA A 88 15.58 -0.46 20.61
C ALA A 88 16.66 0.50 20.10
N ARG A 89 17.90 0.02 20.10
CA ARG A 89 19.04 0.78 19.60
C ARG A 89 18.94 0.94 18.08
N PRO A 90 19.37 2.08 17.51
CA PRO A 90 19.47 2.23 16.07
C PRO A 90 20.34 1.11 15.46
N GLY A 91 19.81 0.40 14.47
CA GLY A 91 20.47 -0.76 13.84
C GLY A 91 19.97 -2.12 14.32
N ASP A 92 19.13 -2.18 15.36
CA ASP A 92 18.39 -3.40 15.71
C ASP A 92 17.32 -3.71 14.63
N ALA A 93 17.08 -4.99 14.36
CA ALA A 93 16.06 -5.45 13.43
C ALA A 93 14.65 -4.94 13.82
N PHE A 94 14.42 -4.77 15.12
CA PHE A 94 13.16 -4.26 15.68
C PHE A 94 13.16 -2.75 15.97
N ALA A 95 14.19 -2.02 15.54
CA ALA A 95 14.23 -0.58 15.71
C ALA A 95 13.22 0.15 14.79
N PRO A 96 12.68 1.30 15.22
CA PRO A 96 11.94 2.19 14.34
C PRO A 96 12.74 2.55 13.09
N ARG A 97 12.11 2.54 11.91
CA ARG A 97 12.73 3.06 10.67
C ARG A 97 12.69 4.58 10.60
N VAL A 98 11.83 5.20 11.40
CA VAL A 98 11.71 6.65 11.51
C VAL A 98 12.60 7.17 12.64
N PRO A 99 13.21 8.36 12.50
CA PRO A 99 13.99 8.97 13.57
C PRO A 99 13.13 9.19 14.83
N PRO A 100 13.72 9.14 16.04
CA PRO A 100 12.99 9.33 17.29
C PRO A 100 12.20 10.65 17.38
N ALA A 101 12.65 11.70 16.67
CA ALA A 101 11.96 12.99 16.63
C ALA A 101 10.64 12.98 15.82
N ARG A 102 10.30 11.87 15.15
CA ARG A 102 9.08 11.69 14.36
C ARG A 102 8.27 10.44 14.76
N LEU A 103 8.60 9.84 15.90
CA LEU A 103 7.77 8.82 16.56
C LEU A 103 6.64 9.49 17.33
#